data_AF-A0A1U8PGW8-F1
#
_entry.id   AF-A0A1U8PGW8-F1
#
_cell.length_a   1.000
_cell.length_b   1.000
_cell.length_c   1.000
_cell.angle_alpha   90.00
_cell.angle_beta   90.00
_cell.angle_gamma   90.00
#
_symmetry.space_group_name_H-M   'P 1'
#
loop_
_entity.id
_entity.type
_entity.pdbx_description
1 polymer ?
#
loop_
_entity_poly.entity_id
_entity_poly.type
_entity_poly.pdbx_seq_one_letter_code
_entity_poly.pdbx_strand_id
1 'polypeptide(L)'
;MVAMATTLSSLSSTPKPSFLDHKSSFHGTPLASRFTPIKSSSQISTISMSLIPPYDLQSFKFQPIQESYVAREMTRRYMMDMITYADTDVIIVGAGSAGLSCAYEISKNPNIRVAIIEQSVSPGGGAWLGGQLFSAMVVRKPAHRFLDELGIQYDEQEDYVVIKHAALFTSTIMSKLLARPNVKLFNAVAAEDLIVKENRVAGVVTNWALVSMNHDTQSCMDPNVMESKVVVSSCGHDGPFGATGVKRLKSIGMIDSVPGMKALDMNTAEDAIVRLTREVVPGMIVTGMEVAEIDGAPRMGPTFGAMMISGQKAAHLALKALGQPNVIDGTFSEAERVQPEFVLASAETEEIVDA
;
A
#
# COMPACT_ATOMS: atom_id res chain seq x y z
N MET A 1 -30.27 -84.32 14.10
CA MET A 1 -29.13 -84.44 15.03
C MET A 1 -29.01 -83.09 15.73
N VAL A 2 -29.69 -82.93 16.86
CA VAL A 2 -29.14 -82.93 18.24
C VAL A 2 -28.09 -81.83 18.41
N ALA A 3 -28.11 -80.90 19.36
CA ALA A 3 -29.08 -80.34 20.30
C ALA A 3 -28.30 -79.23 21.03
N MET A 4 -28.93 -78.16 21.49
CA MET A 4 -28.86 -77.64 22.87
C MET A 4 -29.42 -76.22 22.92
N ALA A 5 -30.22 -76.02 23.95
CA ALA A 5 -30.99 -74.83 24.23
C ALA A 5 -30.26 -73.88 25.19
N THR A 6 -30.92 -72.74 25.42
CA THR A 6 -30.97 -71.93 26.65
C THR A 6 -29.94 -70.82 26.93
N THR A 7 -30.54 -69.65 27.17
CA THR A 7 -30.32 -68.63 28.24
C THR A 7 -29.34 -67.46 28.04
N LEU A 8 -29.97 -66.27 27.98
CA LEU A 8 -29.67 -64.98 28.62
C LEU A 8 -28.32 -64.81 29.35
N SER A 9 -27.60 -63.73 29.01
CA SER A 9 -27.02 -62.83 30.01
C SER A 9 -26.75 -61.44 29.42
N SER A 10 -27.20 -60.43 30.16
CA SER A 10 -26.86 -59.01 30.00
C SER A 10 -25.43 -58.75 30.46
N LEU A 11 -24.66 -57.95 29.73
CA LEU A 11 -23.58 -57.13 30.28
C LEU A 11 -23.22 -55.99 29.29
N SER A 12 -22.95 -54.83 29.88
CA SER A 12 -22.77 -53.53 29.26
C SER A 12 -21.60 -53.44 28.29
N SER A 13 -21.79 -52.79 27.14
CA SER A 13 -20.74 -51.99 26.50
C SER A 13 -21.33 -51.01 25.48
N THR A 14 -21.07 -49.73 25.70
CA THR A 14 -21.30 -48.64 24.74
C THR A 14 -20.25 -48.67 23.62
N PRO A 15 -20.63 -48.43 22.36
CA PRO A 15 -19.66 -47.93 21.36
C PRO A 15 -20.11 -46.65 20.64
N LYS A 16 -19.25 -45.62 20.78
CA LYS A 16 -18.82 -44.52 19.88
C LYS A 16 -19.66 -44.12 18.64
N PRO A 17 -19.60 -42.80 18.33
CA PRO A 17 -19.04 -42.31 17.06
C PRO A 17 -17.83 -41.40 17.35
N SER A 18 -16.64 -41.65 16.82
CA SER A 18 -16.14 -41.40 15.45
C SER A 18 -15.52 -39.99 15.29
N PHE A 19 -14.19 -40.00 15.25
CA PHE A 19 -13.28 -39.14 14.48
C PHE A 19 -13.32 -37.62 14.66
N LEU A 20 -12.42 -37.11 15.51
CA LEU A 20 -11.59 -35.91 15.25
C LEU A 20 -10.32 -36.02 16.12
N ASP A 21 -9.25 -36.61 15.58
CA ASP A 21 -7.90 -36.55 16.17
C ASP A 21 -6.99 -35.72 15.25
N HIS A 22 -6.79 -34.46 15.60
CA HIS A 22 -5.66 -33.66 15.12
C HIS A 22 -4.72 -33.38 16.30
N LYS A 23 -3.77 -34.31 16.51
CA LYS A 23 -2.54 -34.03 17.26
C LYS A 23 -1.38 -34.03 16.27
N SER A 24 -1.06 -32.87 15.74
CA SER A 24 0.25 -32.58 15.16
C SER A 24 1.17 -32.16 16.30
N SER A 25 2.25 -32.91 16.48
CA SER A 25 3.25 -32.68 17.51
C SER A 25 4.30 -31.69 17.02
N PHE A 26 4.05 -30.39 17.19
CA PHE A 26 5.12 -29.38 17.16
C PHE A 26 5.65 -29.20 18.58
N HIS A 27 6.94 -29.45 18.78
CA HIS A 27 7.66 -29.14 20.03
C HIS A 27 7.86 -27.63 20.15
N GLY A 28 6.80 -26.90 20.50
CA GLY A 28 6.84 -25.51 20.92
C GLY A 28 5.99 -25.35 22.17
N THR A 29 6.62 -25.00 23.29
CA THR A 29 5.91 -24.61 24.51
C THR A 29 5.04 -23.37 24.21
N PRO A 30 3.75 -23.34 24.60
CA PRO A 30 2.94 -22.14 24.47
C PRO A 30 3.44 -21.09 25.45
N LEU A 31 3.95 -19.95 24.96
CA LEU A 31 4.18 -18.77 25.78
C LEU A 31 2.90 -17.95 25.85
N ALA A 32 2.51 -17.59 27.07
CA ALA A 32 1.35 -16.75 27.35
C ALA A 32 1.53 -15.37 26.71
N SER A 33 0.62 -15.04 25.79
CA SER A 33 0.47 -13.71 25.21
C SER A 33 -0.06 -12.74 26.29
N ARG A 34 0.85 -12.06 27.00
CA ARG A 34 0.53 -10.82 27.71
C ARG A 34 1.01 -9.64 26.87
N PHE A 35 0.15 -9.18 25.96
CA PHE A 35 0.28 -7.86 25.37
C PHE A 35 -0.31 -6.83 26.33
N THR A 36 0.53 -5.94 26.87
CA THR A 36 0.08 -4.68 27.46
C THR A 36 0.71 -3.55 26.65
N PRO A 37 -0.08 -2.78 25.88
CA PRO A 37 0.43 -1.60 25.19
C PRO A 37 0.75 -0.51 26.21
N ILE A 38 1.98 0.01 26.20
CA ILE A 38 2.34 1.21 26.97
C ILE A 38 2.01 2.42 26.10
N LYS A 39 1.09 3.26 26.58
CA LYS A 39 0.64 4.52 25.96
C LYS A 39 1.65 5.64 26.22
N SER A 40 1.89 6.50 25.23
CA SER A 40 2.55 7.81 25.40
C SER A 40 1.50 8.92 25.43
N SER A 41 1.51 9.76 26.46
CA SER A 41 0.58 10.90 26.59
C SER A 41 0.97 12.06 25.66
N SER A 42 -0.03 12.76 25.12
CA SER A 42 0.15 14.04 24.41
C SER A 42 0.24 15.17 25.43
N GLN A 43 1.26 16.03 25.31
CA GLN A 43 1.26 17.34 25.94
C GLN A 43 1.13 18.44 24.88
N ILE A 44 0.21 19.36 25.18
CA ILE A 44 0.09 20.71 24.63
C ILE A 44 1.47 21.38 24.62
N SER A 45 1.72 22.15 23.57
CA SER A 45 2.95 22.90 23.27
C SER A 45 3.31 23.93 24.34
N THR A 46 3.81 23.45 25.46
CA THR A 46 4.85 24.09 26.26
C THR A 46 6.05 23.17 26.19
N ILE A 47 7.25 23.71 25.92
CA ILE A 47 8.50 22.96 25.93
C ILE A 47 8.72 22.43 27.35
N SER A 48 8.13 21.28 27.65
CA SER A 48 8.36 20.49 28.83
C SER A 48 9.26 19.34 28.39
N MET A 49 10.49 19.33 28.87
CA MET A 49 11.39 18.19 28.70
C MET A 49 10.73 16.99 29.37
N SER A 50 10.19 16.10 28.51
CA SER A 50 9.46 14.84 28.75
C SER A 50 9.26 14.36 30.20
N LEU A 51 8.01 14.02 30.53
CA LEU A 51 7.56 13.20 31.69
C LEU A 51 8.01 11.72 31.66
N ILE A 52 9.00 11.37 30.83
CA ILE A 52 9.62 10.04 30.79
C ILE A 52 10.89 10.15 31.63
N PRO A 53 11.20 9.23 32.56
CA PRO A 53 12.49 9.26 33.25
C PRO A 53 13.58 9.28 32.18
N PRO A 54 14.35 10.39 32.07
CA PRO A 54 15.33 10.53 31.01
C PRO A 54 16.36 9.41 31.20
N TYR A 55 16.57 8.62 30.16
CA TYR A 55 17.70 7.70 30.17
C TYR A 55 18.98 8.54 30.20
N ASP A 56 19.94 8.14 31.04
CA ASP A 56 21.22 8.82 31.09
C ASP A 56 22.06 8.42 29.88
N LEU A 57 22.30 9.36 28.97
CA LEU A 57 23.14 9.16 27.79
C LEU A 57 24.59 8.79 28.13
N GLN A 58 25.08 9.11 29.34
CA GLN A 58 26.42 8.75 29.80
C GLN A 58 26.50 7.31 30.32
N SER A 59 25.37 6.73 30.77
CA SER A 59 25.29 5.37 31.30
C SER A 59 24.26 4.48 30.58
N PHE A 60 23.88 4.86 29.35
CA PHE A 60 22.86 4.18 28.58
C PHE A 60 23.26 2.74 28.24
N LYS A 61 22.34 1.81 28.47
CA LYS A 61 22.51 0.40 28.09
C LYS A 61 21.21 -0.20 27.60
N PHE A 62 21.22 -0.76 26.39
CA PHE A 62 20.12 -1.56 25.88
C PHE A 62 19.96 -2.86 26.69
N GLN A 63 18.75 -3.40 26.71
CA GLN A 63 18.53 -4.75 27.20
C GLN A 63 19.23 -5.77 26.29
N PRO A 64 19.74 -6.90 26.83
CA PRO A 64 20.35 -7.95 26.03
C PRO A 64 19.39 -8.51 24.97
N ILE A 65 19.92 -8.86 23.80
CA ILE A 65 19.17 -9.49 22.70
C ILE A 65 20.04 -10.56 22.02
N GLN A 66 19.41 -11.51 21.31
CA GLN A 66 20.10 -12.46 20.44
C GLN A 66 19.79 -12.16 18.97
N GLU A 67 20.79 -12.32 18.11
CA GLU A 67 20.68 -12.10 16.65
C GLU A 67 19.57 -12.96 16.04
N SER A 68 19.43 -14.20 16.50
CA SER A 68 18.39 -15.12 16.02
C SER A 68 16.97 -14.64 16.31
N TYR A 69 16.76 -13.83 17.36
CA TYR A 69 15.44 -13.27 17.67
C TYR A 69 15.06 -12.19 16.67
N VAL A 70 16.03 -11.33 16.31
CA VAL A 70 15.84 -10.28 15.30
C VAL A 70 15.53 -10.89 13.93
N ALA A 71 16.30 -11.91 13.50
CA ALA A 71 16.07 -12.61 12.24
C ALA A 71 14.68 -13.25 12.18
N ARG A 72 14.29 -13.99 13.23
CA ARG A 72 12.96 -14.63 13.30
C ARG A 72 11.83 -13.61 13.27
N GLU A 73 12.00 -12.46 13.92
CA GLU A 73 10.94 -11.44 13.99
C GLU A 73 10.69 -10.81 12.62
N MET A 74 11.75 -10.44 11.90
CA MET A 74 11.62 -9.89 10.54
C MET A 74 11.05 -10.93 9.57
N THR A 75 11.62 -12.15 9.55
CA THR A 75 11.16 -13.22 8.65
C THR A 75 9.71 -13.59 8.91
N ARG A 76 9.31 -13.76 10.18
CA ARG A 76 7.93 -14.12 10.52
C ARG A 76 6.95 -13.08 10.01
N ARG A 77 7.21 -11.79 10.26
CA ARG A 77 6.32 -10.70 9.82
C ARG A 77 6.24 -10.61 8.30
N TYR A 78 7.38 -10.59 7.63
CA TYR A 78 7.42 -10.49 6.16
C TYR A 78 6.73 -11.69 5.49
N MET A 79 6.92 -12.90 6.03
CA MET A 79 6.27 -14.10 5.49
C MET A 79 4.76 -14.10 5.74
N MET A 80 4.30 -13.60 6.90
CA MET A 80 2.85 -13.41 7.14
C MET A 80 2.26 -12.36 6.19
N ASP A 81 2.99 -11.29 5.88
CA ASP A 81 2.57 -10.30 4.88
C ASP A 81 2.47 -10.96 3.49
N MET A 82 3.48 -11.74 3.08
CA MET A 82 3.46 -12.44 1.80
C MET A 82 2.27 -13.42 1.68
N ILE A 83 1.96 -14.17 2.75
CA ILE A 83 0.80 -15.07 2.77
C ILE A 83 -0.50 -14.27 2.67
N THR A 84 -0.62 -13.20 3.45
CA THR A 84 -1.85 -12.38 3.51
C THR A 84 -2.13 -11.70 2.18
N TYR A 85 -1.09 -11.17 1.53
CA TYR A 85 -1.23 -10.37 0.32
C TYR A 85 -1.05 -11.16 -0.98
N ALA A 86 -0.76 -12.46 -0.93
CA ALA A 86 -0.73 -13.32 -2.13
C ALA A 86 -2.06 -13.30 -2.92
N ASP A 87 -3.17 -13.04 -2.23
CA ASP A 87 -4.48 -12.70 -2.80
C ASP A 87 -5.03 -11.46 -2.06
N THR A 88 -5.07 -10.32 -2.75
CA THR A 88 -5.42 -9.00 -2.19
C THR A 88 -6.51 -8.28 -2.99
N ASP A 89 -7.10 -7.22 -2.44
CA ASP A 89 -8.13 -6.46 -3.16
C ASP A 89 -7.50 -5.59 -4.25
N VAL A 90 -6.48 -4.79 -3.88
CA VAL A 90 -5.81 -3.87 -4.81
C VAL A 90 -4.29 -3.99 -4.71
N ILE A 91 -3.65 -4.00 -5.88
CA ILE A 91 -2.20 -3.87 -6.03
C ILE A 91 -1.90 -2.54 -6.72
N ILE A 92 -1.04 -1.72 -6.11
CA ILE A 92 -0.55 -0.48 -6.68
C ILE A 92 0.92 -0.66 -7.06
N VAL A 93 1.25 -0.52 -8.34
CA VAL A 93 2.62 -0.69 -8.85
C VAL A 93 3.28 0.69 -9.00
N GLY A 94 4.34 0.92 -8.24
CA GLY A 94 5.03 2.20 -8.11
C GLY A 94 4.52 3.04 -6.94
N ALA A 95 5.40 3.40 -6.02
CA ALA A 95 5.13 4.27 -4.87
C ALA A 95 5.59 5.71 -5.12
N GLY A 96 5.38 6.23 -6.35
CA GLY A 96 5.56 7.65 -6.67
C GLY A 96 4.41 8.52 -6.13
N SER A 97 4.43 9.83 -6.41
CA SER A 97 3.39 10.76 -5.95
C SER A 97 1.96 10.33 -6.33
N ALA A 98 1.75 9.83 -7.56
CA ALA A 98 0.43 9.34 -7.99
C ALA A 98 0.03 8.03 -7.29
N GLY A 99 0.94 7.06 -7.20
CA GLY A 99 0.70 5.79 -6.52
C GLY A 99 0.44 5.95 -5.03
N LEU A 100 1.22 6.79 -4.34
CA LEU A 100 1.01 7.15 -2.93
C LEU A 100 -0.32 7.88 -2.73
N SER A 101 -0.71 8.78 -3.63
CA SER A 101 -2.00 9.48 -3.56
C SER A 101 -3.17 8.53 -3.78
N CYS A 102 -3.05 7.60 -4.73
CA CYS A 102 -4.03 6.53 -4.92
C CYS A 102 -4.15 5.63 -3.69
N ALA A 103 -3.02 5.19 -3.14
CA ALA A 103 -2.97 4.34 -1.96
C ALA A 103 -3.58 5.05 -0.74
N TYR A 104 -3.25 6.33 -0.54
CA TYR A 104 -3.80 7.16 0.53
C TYR A 104 -5.30 7.39 0.37
N GLU A 105 -5.81 7.57 -0.84
CA GLU A 105 -7.24 7.75 -1.05
C GLU A 105 -8.00 6.44 -0.82
N ILE A 106 -7.58 5.33 -1.44
CA ILE A 106 -8.33 4.07 -1.39
C ILE A 106 -8.30 3.41 0.00
N SER A 107 -7.18 3.51 0.72
CA SER A 107 -7.07 2.88 2.05
C SER A 107 -7.85 3.61 3.15
N LYS A 108 -8.54 4.73 2.83
CA LYS A 108 -9.49 5.37 3.74
C LYS A 108 -10.65 4.43 4.05
N ASN A 109 -10.99 3.54 3.12
CA ASN A 109 -11.86 2.40 3.40
C ASN A 109 -11.02 1.28 4.05
N PRO A 110 -11.19 1.01 5.37
CA PRO A 110 -10.35 0.06 6.10
C PRO A 110 -10.61 -1.41 5.67
N ASN A 111 -11.68 -1.67 4.93
CA ASN A 111 -12.06 -3.02 4.49
C ASN A 111 -11.34 -3.46 3.21
N ILE A 112 -10.57 -2.57 2.58
CA ILE A 112 -9.84 -2.86 1.35
C ILE A 112 -8.37 -3.09 1.68
N ARG A 113 -7.85 -4.26 1.33
CA ARG A 113 -6.41 -4.57 1.46
C ARG A 113 -5.64 -4.00 0.27
N VAL A 114 -4.60 -3.22 0.56
CA VAL A 114 -3.80 -2.50 -0.43
C VAL A 114 -2.34 -2.96 -0.35
N ALA A 115 -1.87 -3.68 -1.37
CA ALA A 115 -0.46 -3.95 -1.56
C ALA A 115 0.17 -2.88 -2.46
N ILE A 116 1.31 -2.34 -2.06
CA ILE A 116 2.11 -1.41 -2.87
C ILE A 116 3.41 -2.11 -3.24
N ILE A 117 3.65 -2.26 -4.53
CA ILE A 117 4.87 -2.86 -5.08
C ILE A 117 5.78 -1.73 -5.57
N GLU A 118 6.95 -1.59 -4.95
CA GLU A 118 7.92 -0.56 -5.29
C GLU A 118 9.29 -1.19 -5.54
N GLN A 119 9.83 -0.97 -6.74
CA GLN A 119 11.07 -1.59 -7.17
C GLN A 119 12.31 -0.96 -6.51
N SER A 120 12.26 0.33 -6.19
CA SER A 120 13.29 1.00 -5.39
C SER A 120 13.26 0.55 -3.93
N VAL A 121 14.42 0.61 -3.27
CA VAL A 121 14.47 0.51 -1.80
C VAL A 121 13.72 1.68 -1.16
N SER A 122 13.88 2.89 -1.71
CA SER A 122 13.20 4.08 -1.24
C SER A 122 11.94 4.36 -2.06
N PRO A 123 10.74 4.33 -1.47
CA PRO A 123 9.53 4.82 -2.12
C PRO A 123 9.57 6.35 -2.31
N GLY A 124 8.57 6.90 -3.00
CA GLY A 124 8.43 8.33 -3.28
C GLY A 124 8.69 8.69 -4.75
N GLY A 125 9.35 7.81 -5.51
CA GLY A 125 9.67 8.04 -6.91
C GLY A 125 10.38 9.39 -7.14
N GLY A 126 9.91 10.16 -8.14
CA GLY A 126 10.46 11.49 -8.45
C GLY A 126 10.05 12.61 -7.51
N ALA A 127 9.22 12.36 -6.48
CA ALA A 127 8.65 13.41 -5.62
C ALA A 127 9.54 13.80 -4.42
N TRP A 128 10.84 13.47 -4.47
CA TRP A 128 11.81 13.92 -3.48
C TRP A 128 12.37 15.32 -3.76
N LEU A 129 12.27 15.78 -5.01
CA LEU A 129 12.82 17.04 -5.50
C LEU A 129 11.79 17.76 -6.37
N GLY A 130 12.02 19.05 -6.59
CA GLY A 130 11.44 19.81 -7.69
C GLY A 130 12.25 19.65 -8.97
N GLY A 131 12.23 20.66 -9.84
CA GLY A 131 13.01 20.66 -11.07
C GLY A 131 14.51 20.87 -10.84
N GLN A 132 15.35 20.23 -11.65
CA GLN A 132 16.80 20.48 -11.70
C GLN A 132 17.51 20.37 -10.34
N LEU A 133 17.10 19.39 -9.52
CA LEU A 133 17.61 19.17 -8.16
C LEU A 133 17.26 20.27 -7.14
N PHE A 134 16.41 21.22 -7.49
CA PHE A 134 15.85 22.16 -6.51
C PHE A 134 14.80 21.49 -5.60
N SER A 135 14.44 22.15 -4.51
CA SER A 135 13.63 21.55 -3.45
C SER A 135 12.13 21.79 -3.57
N ALA A 136 11.73 23.00 -3.97
CA ALA A 136 10.33 23.44 -3.89
C ALA A 136 9.41 22.59 -4.78
N MET A 137 8.23 22.28 -4.26
CA MET A 137 7.19 21.54 -4.98
C MET A 137 6.02 22.46 -5.28
N VAL A 138 5.83 22.77 -6.57
CA VAL A 138 4.74 23.63 -7.06
C VAL A 138 3.50 22.80 -7.37
N VAL A 139 2.36 23.22 -6.84
CA VAL A 139 1.07 22.53 -6.98
C VAL A 139 0.01 23.53 -7.43
N ARG A 140 -0.53 23.37 -8.63
CA ARG A 140 -1.61 24.23 -9.15
C ARG A 140 -2.94 24.00 -8.42
N LYS A 141 -3.74 25.06 -8.25
CA LYS A 141 -5.09 24.96 -7.67
C LYS A 141 -6.02 24.21 -8.65
N PRO A 142 -7.00 23.41 -8.17
CA PRO A 142 -7.43 23.26 -6.78
C PRO A 142 -6.74 22.13 -5.99
N ALA A 143 -5.58 21.61 -6.42
CA ALA A 143 -4.94 20.46 -5.76
C ALA A 143 -4.39 20.76 -4.34
N HIS A 144 -4.27 22.03 -3.95
CA HIS A 144 -3.95 22.43 -2.57
C HIS A 144 -4.93 21.87 -1.53
N ARG A 145 -6.20 21.60 -1.89
CA ARG A 145 -7.17 20.98 -0.98
C ARG A 145 -6.74 19.60 -0.49
N PHE A 146 -5.99 18.87 -1.31
CA PHE A 146 -5.42 17.59 -0.89
C PHE A 146 -4.24 17.78 0.08
N LEU A 147 -3.51 18.89 -0.03
CA LEU A 147 -2.48 19.25 0.93
C LEU A 147 -3.09 19.64 2.28
N ASP A 148 -4.23 20.34 2.27
CA ASP A 148 -5.00 20.66 3.48
C ASP A 148 -5.42 19.38 4.20
N GLU A 149 -5.94 18.39 3.46
CA GLU A 149 -6.31 17.09 4.00
C GLU A 149 -5.11 16.35 4.62
N LEU A 150 -3.93 16.46 4.02
CA LEU A 150 -2.70 15.88 4.53
C LEU A 150 -2.05 16.70 5.66
N GLY A 151 -2.57 17.89 5.97
CA GLY A 151 -1.98 18.81 6.95
C GLY A 151 -0.60 19.35 6.54
N ILE A 152 -0.34 19.48 5.24
CA ILE A 152 0.93 19.98 4.71
C ILE A 152 0.86 21.49 4.51
N GLN A 153 1.74 22.23 5.17
CA GLN A 153 1.86 23.67 4.96
C GLN A 153 2.48 24.02 3.60
N TYR A 154 1.99 25.09 3.02
CA TYR A 154 2.43 25.64 1.74
C TYR A 154 2.33 27.17 1.74
N ASP A 155 3.13 27.80 0.89
CA ASP A 155 3.01 29.23 0.58
C ASP A 155 1.99 29.42 -0.53
N GLU A 156 0.94 30.18 -0.28
CA GLU A 156 -0.13 30.41 -1.24
C GLU A 156 0.24 31.50 -2.27
N GLN A 157 -0.06 31.23 -3.54
CA GLN A 157 -0.05 32.20 -4.65
C GLN A 157 -1.45 32.24 -5.28
N GLU A 158 -1.67 33.08 -6.29
CA GLU A 158 -2.99 33.25 -6.92
C GLU A 158 -3.55 31.92 -7.46
N ASP A 159 -2.86 31.29 -8.40
CA ASP A 159 -3.31 30.08 -9.12
C ASP A 159 -2.61 28.78 -8.69
N TYR A 160 -1.65 28.87 -7.78
CA TYR A 160 -0.87 27.72 -7.31
C TYR A 160 -0.41 27.91 -5.87
N VAL A 161 0.15 26.85 -5.30
CA VAL A 161 0.78 26.86 -3.97
C VAL A 161 2.16 26.21 -4.06
N VAL A 162 3.03 26.52 -3.10
CA VAL A 162 4.40 26.02 -3.06
C VAL A 162 4.69 25.37 -1.72
N ILE A 163 5.00 24.08 -1.76
CA ILE A 163 5.49 23.36 -0.59
C ILE A 163 7.00 23.60 -0.53
N LYS A 164 7.49 24.01 0.65
CA LYS A 164 8.91 24.39 0.85
C LYS A 164 9.91 23.32 0.36
N HIS A 165 9.54 22.06 0.43
CA HIS A 165 10.32 20.95 -0.09
C HIS A 165 9.41 19.80 -0.53
N ALA A 166 9.66 19.23 -1.71
CA ALA A 166 8.97 18.05 -2.23
C ALA A 166 8.98 16.86 -1.23
N ALA A 167 10.10 16.64 -0.56
CA ALA A 167 10.24 15.67 0.52
C ALA A 167 9.23 15.84 1.66
N LEU A 168 8.77 17.07 1.97
CA LEU A 168 7.75 17.30 2.99
C LEU A 168 6.42 16.67 2.59
N PHE A 169 6.01 16.81 1.32
CA PHE A 169 4.81 16.13 0.82
C PHE A 169 5.00 14.62 0.90
N THR A 170 6.07 14.12 0.29
CA THR A 170 6.30 12.68 0.11
C THR A 170 6.45 11.93 1.43
N SER A 171 7.18 12.48 2.39
CA SER A 171 7.32 11.87 3.72
C SER A 171 6.02 11.93 4.52
N THR A 172 5.26 13.03 4.44
CA THR A 172 3.99 13.20 5.18
C THR A 172 2.93 12.21 4.71
N ILE A 173 2.68 12.14 3.39
CA ILE A 173 1.68 11.21 2.84
C ILE A 173 2.07 9.77 3.11
N MET A 174 3.36 9.43 2.99
CA MET A 174 3.87 8.09 3.25
C MET A 174 3.73 7.72 4.72
N SER A 175 4.02 8.63 5.66
CA SER A 175 3.85 8.39 7.09
C SER A 175 2.38 8.11 7.44
N LYS A 176 1.44 8.95 6.97
CA LYS A 176 0.01 8.75 7.20
C LYS A 176 -0.50 7.44 6.56
N LEU A 177 -0.02 7.12 5.36
CA LEU A 177 -0.40 5.92 4.63
C LEU A 177 0.10 4.63 5.31
N LEU A 178 1.38 4.57 5.66
CA LEU A 178 2.01 3.37 6.24
C LEU A 178 1.58 3.11 7.68
N ALA A 179 0.95 4.08 8.35
CA ALA A 179 0.31 3.88 9.64
C ALA A 179 -1.01 3.08 9.54
N ARG A 180 -1.58 2.89 8.34
CA ARG A 180 -2.86 2.21 8.15
C ARG A 180 -2.69 0.69 8.20
N PRO A 181 -3.57 -0.03 8.93
CA PRO A 181 -3.43 -1.48 9.13
C PRO A 181 -3.74 -2.32 7.89
N ASN A 182 -4.45 -1.75 6.91
CA ASN A 182 -4.87 -2.39 5.67
C ASN A 182 -3.93 -2.12 4.49
N VAL A 183 -2.75 -1.53 4.74
CA VAL A 183 -1.76 -1.19 3.72
C VAL A 183 -0.47 -1.94 3.97
N LYS A 184 0.11 -2.51 2.92
CA LYS A 184 1.44 -3.10 2.96
C LYS A 184 2.31 -2.56 1.83
N LEU A 185 3.47 -2.04 2.19
CA LEU A 185 4.53 -1.69 1.25
C LEU A 185 5.51 -2.86 1.10
N PHE A 186 5.67 -3.32 -0.13
CA PHE A 186 6.72 -4.21 -0.58
C PHE A 186 7.69 -3.41 -1.46
N ASN A 187 8.60 -2.68 -0.81
CA ASN A 187 9.70 -2.00 -1.47
C ASN A 187 10.85 -2.98 -1.79
N ALA A 188 11.75 -2.59 -2.70
CA ALA A 188 12.76 -3.46 -3.32
C ALA A 188 12.17 -4.67 -4.08
N VAL A 189 10.90 -4.59 -4.49
CA VAL A 189 10.18 -5.62 -5.26
C VAL A 189 9.68 -5.01 -6.56
N ALA A 190 10.07 -5.58 -7.70
CA ALA A 190 9.60 -5.16 -9.00
C ALA A 190 8.42 -6.03 -9.47
N ALA A 191 7.46 -5.40 -10.15
CA ALA A 191 6.51 -6.12 -10.98
C ALA A 191 7.13 -6.31 -12.37
N GLU A 192 7.42 -7.55 -12.74
CA GLU A 192 8.08 -7.90 -14.01
C GLU A 192 7.06 -8.22 -15.12
N ASP A 193 5.89 -8.72 -14.72
CA ASP A 193 4.81 -9.12 -15.62
C ASP A 193 3.43 -8.98 -14.93
N LEU A 194 2.36 -9.25 -15.66
CA LEU A 194 0.97 -9.22 -15.23
C LEU A 194 0.41 -10.64 -15.22
N ILE A 195 -0.46 -10.92 -14.26
CA ILE A 195 -1.32 -12.11 -14.32
C ILE A 195 -2.52 -11.75 -15.20
N VAL A 196 -2.72 -12.45 -16.32
CA VAL A 196 -3.85 -12.22 -17.24
C VAL A 196 -4.68 -13.50 -17.38
N LYS A 197 -5.96 -13.43 -17.04
CA LYS A 197 -6.94 -14.52 -17.16
C LYS A 197 -8.10 -14.00 -18.00
N GLU A 198 -8.45 -14.66 -19.10
CA GLU A 198 -9.61 -14.31 -19.94
C GLU A 198 -9.66 -12.83 -20.37
N ASN A 199 -8.53 -12.28 -20.84
CA ASN A 199 -8.36 -10.86 -21.20
C ASN A 199 -8.61 -9.85 -20.06
N ARG A 200 -8.54 -10.31 -18.80
CA ARG A 200 -8.58 -9.46 -17.60
C ARG A 200 -7.25 -9.56 -16.86
N VAL A 201 -6.70 -8.41 -16.46
CA VAL A 201 -5.57 -8.36 -15.52
C VAL A 201 -6.08 -8.73 -14.13
N ALA A 202 -5.45 -9.74 -13.52
CA ALA A 202 -5.88 -10.36 -12.27
C ALA A 202 -4.76 -10.39 -11.21
N GLY A 203 -3.71 -9.57 -11.38
CA GLY A 203 -2.56 -9.54 -10.49
C GLY A 203 -1.25 -9.20 -11.19
N VAL A 204 -0.15 -9.39 -10.47
CA VAL A 204 1.21 -9.09 -10.94
C VAL A 204 2.15 -10.26 -10.67
N VAL A 205 3.18 -10.34 -11.52
CA VAL A 205 4.32 -11.24 -11.35
C VAL A 205 5.45 -10.41 -10.76
N THR A 206 5.98 -10.84 -9.62
CA THR A 206 6.89 -10.05 -8.79
C THR A 206 8.22 -10.74 -8.58
N ASN A 207 9.30 -9.98 -8.52
CA ASN A 207 10.58 -10.47 -8.04
C ASN A 207 11.28 -9.40 -7.21
N TRP A 208 12.36 -9.76 -6.53
CA TRP A 208 13.26 -8.75 -5.98
C TRP A 208 13.79 -7.90 -7.12
N ALA A 209 13.78 -6.57 -7.00
CA ALA A 209 14.15 -5.69 -8.10
C ALA A 209 15.59 -5.94 -8.60
N LEU A 210 16.49 -6.35 -7.70
CA LEU A 210 17.86 -6.74 -8.07
C LEU A 210 17.89 -8.02 -8.91
N VAL A 211 16.99 -8.97 -8.68
CA VAL A 211 16.85 -10.16 -9.53
C VAL A 211 16.38 -9.73 -10.92
N SER A 212 15.35 -8.86 -10.97
CA SER A 212 14.80 -8.33 -12.22
C SER A 212 15.82 -7.62 -13.10
N MET A 213 16.77 -6.92 -12.51
CA MET A 213 17.85 -6.22 -13.24
C MET A 213 19.00 -7.15 -13.67
N ASN A 214 18.99 -8.42 -13.28
CA ASN A 214 20.14 -9.33 -13.40
C ASN A 214 19.77 -10.72 -13.97
N HIS A 215 18.67 -10.83 -14.73
CA HIS A 215 18.29 -12.09 -15.40
C HIS A 215 19.38 -12.62 -16.35
N ASP A 216 20.17 -11.73 -16.96
CA ASP A 216 21.22 -12.12 -17.92
C ASP A 216 22.57 -12.46 -17.26
N THR A 217 22.72 -12.30 -15.95
CA THR A 217 24.03 -12.42 -15.26
C THR A 217 24.11 -13.60 -14.30
N GLN A 218 23.03 -14.38 -14.16
CA GLN A 218 22.93 -15.55 -13.28
C GLN A 218 22.14 -16.67 -13.98
N SER A 219 22.05 -17.85 -13.35
CA SER A 219 21.04 -18.84 -13.74
C SER A 219 19.63 -18.26 -13.58
N CYS A 220 18.64 -18.80 -14.31
CA CYS A 220 17.26 -18.35 -14.24
C CYS A 220 16.74 -18.36 -12.79
N MET A 221 16.11 -17.25 -12.38
CA MET A 221 15.54 -17.03 -11.06
C MET A 221 14.06 -16.71 -11.23
N ASP A 222 13.22 -17.74 -11.19
CA ASP A 222 11.79 -17.59 -11.43
C ASP A 222 11.14 -16.55 -10.48
N PRO A 223 10.14 -15.80 -10.97
CA PRO A 223 9.43 -14.84 -10.16
C PRO A 223 8.42 -15.50 -9.22
N ASN A 224 7.88 -14.69 -8.30
CA ASN A 224 6.70 -14.99 -7.50
C ASN A 224 5.45 -14.31 -8.08
N VAL A 225 4.28 -14.55 -7.51
CA VAL A 225 2.99 -14.03 -8.02
C VAL A 225 2.13 -13.45 -6.90
N MET A 226 1.31 -12.46 -7.27
CA MET A 226 0.32 -11.86 -6.38
C MET A 226 -0.98 -11.63 -7.15
N GLU A 227 -2.07 -12.27 -6.72
CA GLU A 227 -3.40 -12.09 -7.31
C GLU A 227 -4.09 -10.85 -6.74
N SER A 228 -4.90 -10.19 -7.57
CA SER A 228 -5.74 -9.08 -7.12
C SER A 228 -7.01 -8.90 -7.93
N LYS A 229 -8.00 -8.25 -7.32
CA LYS A 229 -9.23 -7.87 -8.01
C LYS A 229 -8.99 -6.71 -8.99
N VAL A 230 -8.11 -5.76 -8.61
CA VAL A 230 -7.75 -4.57 -9.39
C VAL A 230 -6.26 -4.26 -9.24
N VAL A 231 -5.58 -4.02 -10.37
CA VAL A 231 -4.23 -3.46 -10.40
C VAL A 231 -4.31 -1.97 -10.75
N VAL A 232 -3.57 -1.14 -10.04
CA VAL A 232 -3.35 0.28 -10.37
C VAL A 232 -1.87 0.45 -10.74
N SER A 233 -1.58 0.71 -12.00
CA SER A 233 -0.23 0.98 -12.49
C SER A 233 0.08 2.47 -12.42
N SER A 234 1.15 2.79 -11.69
CA SER A 234 1.67 4.15 -11.48
C SER A 234 3.19 4.19 -11.67
N CYS A 235 3.69 3.48 -12.69
CA CYS A 235 5.12 3.25 -12.93
C CYS A 235 5.88 4.48 -13.48
N GLY A 236 5.22 5.65 -13.54
CA GLY A 236 5.80 6.85 -14.12
C GLY A 236 6.21 6.68 -15.59
N HIS A 237 7.21 7.44 -16.02
CA HIS A 237 7.74 7.41 -17.39
C HIS A 237 9.26 7.29 -17.47
N ASP A 238 9.96 7.44 -16.34
CA ASP A 238 11.43 7.53 -16.27
C ASP A 238 12.07 6.21 -15.84
N GLY A 239 13.35 6.05 -16.21
CA GLY A 239 14.18 4.95 -15.76
C GLY A 239 13.87 3.60 -16.41
N PRO A 240 14.62 2.54 -16.04
CA PRO A 240 14.48 1.21 -16.64
C PRO A 240 13.11 0.55 -16.38
N PHE A 241 12.42 0.94 -15.31
CA PHE A 241 11.08 0.45 -14.94
C PHE A 241 9.98 1.47 -15.26
N GLY A 242 10.29 2.53 -16.00
CA GLY A 242 9.33 3.53 -16.42
C GLY A 242 8.27 2.93 -17.33
N ALA A 243 7.01 3.14 -16.98
CA ALA A 243 5.85 2.71 -17.78
C ALA A 243 5.78 1.19 -18.04
N THR A 244 6.27 0.38 -17.11
CA THR A 244 6.28 -1.10 -17.21
C THR A 244 4.90 -1.66 -17.53
N GLY A 245 3.86 -1.19 -16.87
CA GLY A 245 2.50 -1.71 -17.03
C GLY A 245 1.98 -1.54 -18.45
N VAL A 246 1.99 -0.32 -18.97
CA VAL A 246 1.48 -0.04 -20.33
C VAL A 246 2.36 -0.65 -21.44
N LYS A 247 3.69 -0.66 -21.25
CA LYS A 247 4.60 -1.35 -22.17
C LYS A 247 4.32 -2.85 -22.20
N ARG A 248 4.03 -3.45 -21.04
CA ARG A 248 3.69 -4.87 -20.97
C ARG A 248 2.38 -5.17 -21.67
N LEU A 249 1.32 -4.39 -21.41
CA LEU A 249 0.02 -4.52 -22.09
C LEU A 249 0.17 -4.52 -23.62
N LYS A 250 1.01 -3.63 -24.17
CA LYS A 250 1.31 -3.60 -25.61
C LYS A 250 2.00 -4.88 -26.07
N SER A 251 3.03 -5.33 -25.36
CA SER A 251 3.82 -6.52 -25.74
C SER A 251 2.99 -7.81 -25.77
N ILE A 252 1.94 -7.90 -24.95
CA ILE A 252 1.03 -9.05 -24.89
C ILE A 252 -0.22 -8.86 -25.75
N GLY A 253 -0.32 -7.75 -26.51
CA GLY A 253 -1.42 -7.51 -27.44
C GLY A 253 -2.77 -7.14 -26.80
N MET A 254 -2.77 -6.68 -25.54
CA MET A 254 -4.00 -6.18 -24.88
C MET A 254 -4.32 -4.72 -25.25
N ILE A 255 -3.33 -3.98 -25.75
CA ILE A 255 -3.49 -2.65 -26.34
C ILE A 255 -2.66 -2.56 -27.63
N ASP A 256 -3.10 -1.74 -28.58
CA ASP A 256 -2.46 -1.67 -29.90
C ASP A 256 -1.18 -0.83 -29.91
N SER A 257 -1.11 0.23 -29.10
CA SER A 257 0.00 1.18 -29.15
C SER A 257 0.29 1.85 -27.81
N VAL A 258 1.54 2.30 -27.68
CA VAL A 258 2.04 3.16 -26.62
C VAL A 258 2.82 4.24 -27.37
N PRO A 259 2.18 5.36 -27.75
CA PRO A 259 2.78 6.41 -28.57
C PRO A 259 3.95 7.13 -27.87
N GLY A 260 4.01 7.06 -26.53
CA GLY A 260 5.03 7.72 -25.71
C GLY A 260 4.67 9.16 -25.36
N MET A 261 5.20 9.66 -24.24
CA MET A 261 4.95 11.03 -23.79
C MET A 261 5.40 12.06 -24.84
N LYS A 262 4.62 13.14 -24.98
CA LYS A 262 4.98 14.28 -25.85
C LYS A 262 5.84 15.32 -25.10
N ALA A 263 6.20 16.36 -25.84
CA ALA A 263 6.90 17.54 -25.30
C ALA A 263 6.13 18.22 -24.17
N LEU A 264 6.81 19.12 -23.46
CA LEU A 264 6.28 19.76 -22.27
C LEU A 264 5.25 20.85 -22.61
N ASP A 265 4.07 20.77 -22.00
CA ASP A 265 3.04 21.81 -21.97
C ASP A 265 2.22 21.62 -20.69
N MET A 266 2.49 22.41 -19.64
CA MET A 266 1.89 22.22 -18.32
C MET A 266 0.38 22.38 -18.30
N ASN A 267 -0.15 23.34 -19.06
CA ASN A 267 -1.58 23.64 -19.08
C ASN A 267 -2.37 22.46 -19.66
N THR A 268 -1.93 21.97 -20.83
CA THR A 268 -2.56 20.82 -21.48
C THR A 268 -2.29 19.52 -20.73
N ALA A 269 -1.06 19.32 -20.24
CA ALA A 269 -0.63 18.06 -19.63
C ALA A 269 -1.45 17.73 -18.39
N GLU A 270 -1.53 18.65 -17.42
CA GLU A 270 -2.11 18.31 -16.11
C GLU A 270 -3.60 17.93 -16.23
N ASP A 271 -4.36 18.71 -17.01
CA ASP A 271 -5.77 18.42 -17.28
C ASP A 271 -5.93 17.10 -18.05
N ALA A 272 -5.07 16.86 -19.05
CA ALA A 272 -5.11 15.63 -19.83
C ALA A 272 -4.85 14.40 -18.96
N ILE A 273 -3.82 14.41 -18.11
CA ILE A 273 -3.47 13.26 -17.26
C ILE A 273 -4.60 12.92 -16.29
N VAL A 274 -5.18 13.92 -15.62
CA VAL A 274 -6.32 13.69 -14.72
C VAL A 274 -7.52 13.16 -15.51
N ARG A 275 -7.84 13.75 -16.66
CA ARG A 275 -8.97 13.30 -17.50
C ARG A 275 -8.77 11.88 -18.04
N LEU A 276 -7.57 11.52 -18.45
CA LEU A 276 -7.25 10.25 -19.12
C LEU A 276 -6.98 9.09 -18.16
N THR A 277 -6.71 9.36 -16.88
CA THR A 277 -6.65 8.32 -15.83
C THR A 277 -7.94 7.49 -15.84
N ARG A 278 -7.82 6.18 -16.07
CA ARG A 278 -8.96 5.26 -16.27
C ARG A 278 -8.55 3.80 -16.05
N GLU A 279 -9.55 2.92 -15.97
CA GLU A 279 -9.36 1.49 -16.26
C GLU A 279 -9.08 1.33 -17.76
N VAL A 280 -7.84 0.99 -18.11
CA VAL A 280 -7.36 0.94 -19.51
C VAL A 280 -7.78 -0.38 -20.17
N VAL A 281 -7.67 -1.47 -19.42
CA VAL A 281 -8.16 -2.80 -19.76
C VAL A 281 -8.86 -3.37 -18.53
N PRO A 282 -9.75 -4.38 -18.67
CA PRO A 282 -10.42 -4.98 -17.53
C PRO A 282 -9.41 -5.40 -16.45
N GLY A 283 -9.58 -4.89 -15.24
CA GLY A 283 -8.74 -5.20 -14.07
C GLY A 283 -7.48 -4.34 -13.92
N MET A 284 -7.19 -3.42 -14.84
CA MET A 284 -6.00 -2.55 -14.74
C MET A 284 -6.30 -1.07 -14.99
N ILE A 285 -6.09 -0.27 -13.94
CA ILE A 285 -6.16 1.19 -13.96
C ILE A 285 -4.75 1.74 -14.17
N VAL A 286 -4.62 2.80 -14.96
CA VAL A 286 -3.35 3.52 -15.14
C VAL A 286 -3.51 4.95 -14.64
N THR A 287 -2.51 5.42 -13.87
CA THR A 287 -2.50 6.73 -13.22
C THR A 287 -1.13 7.40 -13.27
N GLY A 288 -1.09 8.69 -12.98
CA GLY A 288 0.11 9.52 -13.02
C GLY A 288 0.68 9.65 -14.43
N MET A 289 2.00 9.84 -14.52
CA MET A 289 2.66 10.05 -15.81
C MET A 289 2.69 8.84 -16.73
N GLU A 290 2.42 7.63 -16.23
CA GLU A 290 2.28 6.46 -17.11
C GLU A 290 1.10 6.60 -18.08
N VAL A 291 0.09 7.41 -17.70
CA VAL A 291 -1.01 7.82 -18.60
C VAL A 291 -0.48 8.58 -19.83
N ALA A 292 0.57 9.40 -19.67
CA ALA A 292 1.13 10.17 -20.78
C ALA A 292 1.72 9.26 -21.87
N GLU A 293 2.28 8.11 -21.46
CA GLU A 293 2.94 7.16 -22.34
C GLU A 293 1.93 6.43 -23.23
N ILE A 294 0.82 5.97 -22.65
CA ILE A 294 -0.23 5.25 -23.38
C ILE A 294 -1.09 6.17 -24.25
N ASP A 295 -1.36 7.40 -23.81
CA ASP A 295 -2.26 8.31 -24.54
C ASP A 295 -1.53 9.37 -25.38
N GLY A 296 -0.20 9.44 -25.30
CA GLY A 296 0.60 10.42 -26.03
C GLY A 296 0.28 11.86 -25.59
N ALA A 297 0.12 12.05 -24.29
CA ALA A 297 -0.14 13.36 -23.70
C ALA A 297 1.16 14.16 -23.51
N PRO A 298 1.10 15.51 -23.49
CA PRO A 298 2.23 16.33 -23.07
C PRO A 298 2.66 16.01 -21.64
N ARG A 299 3.93 16.27 -21.32
CA ARG A 299 4.44 16.20 -19.94
C ARG A 299 4.31 17.55 -19.24
N MET A 300 4.21 17.57 -17.91
CA MET A 300 4.13 18.82 -17.13
C MET A 300 5.48 19.26 -16.50
N GLY A 301 6.49 18.39 -16.43
CA GLY A 301 7.76 18.77 -15.79
C GLY A 301 7.61 18.99 -14.27
N PRO A 302 8.19 20.06 -13.68
CA PRO A 302 8.33 20.21 -12.23
C PRO A 302 7.08 20.79 -11.52
N THR A 303 5.89 20.27 -11.82
CA THR A 303 4.65 20.54 -11.07
C THR A 303 3.89 19.25 -10.80
N PHE A 304 3.18 19.18 -9.67
CA PHE A 304 2.76 17.91 -9.07
C PHE A 304 1.24 17.77 -8.86
N GLY A 305 0.45 18.79 -9.20
CA GLY A 305 -1.00 18.80 -8.98
C GLY A 305 -1.70 17.64 -9.68
N ALA A 306 -1.37 17.42 -10.95
CA ALA A 306 -1.93 16.31 -11.72
C ALA A 306 -1.63 14.94 -11.11
N MET A 307 -0.44 14.73 -10.53
CA MET A 307 -0.10 13.43 -9.93
C MET A 307 -0.99 13.12 -8.73
N MET A 308 -1.22 14.13 -7.88
CA MET A 308 -2.10 14.00 -6.70
C MET A 308 -3.53 13.65 -7.13
N ILE A 309 -4.10 14.46 -8.02
CA ILE A 309 -5.50 14.31 -8.43
C ILE A 309 -5.72 13.08 -9.33
N SER A 310 -4.75 12.74 -10.18
CA SER A 310 -4.76 11.50 -10.95
C SER A 310 -4.73 10.27 -10.02
N GLY A 311 -3.94 10.31 -8.95
CA GLY A 311 -3.95 9.27 -7.92
C GLY A 311 -5.30 9.14 -7.22
N GLN A 312 -5.89 10.25 -6.76
CA GLN A 312 -7.22 10.23 -6.14
C GLN A 312 -8.30 9.71 -7.09
N LYS A 313 -8.28 10.12 -8.36
CA LYS A 313 -9.22 9.58 -9.36
C LYS A 313 -9.04 8.08 -9.57
N ALA A 314 -7.80 7.59 -9.62
CA ALA A 314 -7.51 6.16 -9.75
C ALA A 314 -8.05 5.34 -8.57
N ALA A 315 -7.93 5.87 -7.35
CA ALA A 315 -8.52 5.24 -6.17
C ALA A 315 -10.04 5.11 -6.27
N HIS A 316 -10.74 6.14 -6.74
CA HIS A 316 -12.19 6.07 -6.91
C HIS A 316 -12.62 5.17 -8.07
N LEU A 317 -11.81 5.04 -9.12
CA LEU A 317 -12.02 4.03 -10.16
C LEU A 317 -11.84 2.61 -9.60
N ALA A 318 -10.86 2.39 -8.73
CA ALA A 318 -10.66 1.11 -8.07
C ALA A 318 -11.82 0.79 -7.10
N LEU A 319 -12.28 1.77 -6.32
CA LEU A 319 -13.48 1.63 -5.47
C LEU A 319 -14.71 1.23 -6.31
N LYS A 320 -14.92 1.89 -7.45
CA LYS A 320 -15.98 1.53 -8.41
C LYS A 320 -15.85 0.09 -8.90
N ALA A 321 -14.65 -0.33 -9.33
CA ALA A 321 -14.41 -1.69 -9.81
C ALA A 321 -14.62 -2.75 -8.72
N LEU A 322 -14.46 -2.39 -7.44
CA LEU A 322 -14.75 -3.24 -6.27
C LEU A 322 -16.21 -3.17 -5.80
N GLY A 323 -17.08 -2.40 -6.46
CA GLY A 323 -18.47 -2.20 -6.06
C GLY A 323 -18.62 -1.40 -4.76
N GLN A 324 -17.64 -0.57 -4.42
CA GLN A 324 -17.63 0.27 -3.22
C GLN A 324 -18.16 1.68 -3.51
N PRO A 325 -18.66 2.41 -2.49
CA PRO A 325 -19.00 3.83 -2.61
C PRO A 325 -17.84 4.64 -3.19
N ASN A 326 -18.12 5.44 -4.21
CA ASN A 326 -17.09 6.14 -4.97
C ASN A 326 -17.63 7.44 -5.60
N VAL A 327 -16.73 8.40 -5.86
CA VAL A 327 -17.14 9.71 -6.41
C VAL A 327 -17.48 9.64 -7.90
N ILE A 328 -17.03 8.61 -8.62
CA ILE A 328 -17.26 8.48 -10.06
C ILE A 328 -18.75 8.21 -10.33
N ASP A 329 -19.39 7.39 -9.49
CA ASP A 329 -20.82 7.09 -9.55
C ASP A 329 -21.68 8.01 -8.67
N GLY A 330 -21.06 8.98 -7.96
CA GLY A 330 -21.75 9.89 -7.04
C GLY A 330 -22.31 9.20 -5.79
N THR A 331 -21.83 8.00 -5.47
CA THR A 331 -22.29 7.20 -4.32
C THR A 331 -21.51 7.45 -3.04
N PHE A 332 -20.39 8.19 -3.13
CA PHE A 332 -19.55 8.54 -1.99
C PHE A 332 -20.15 9.70 -1.20
N SER A 333 -20.35 9.50 0.10
CA SER A 333 -20.92 10.52 0.99
C SER A 333 -19.83 11.28 1.76
N GLU A 334 -20.08 12.54 2.14
CA GLU A 334 -19.12 13.28 3.00
C GLU A 334 -18.94 12.63 4.38
N ALA A 335 -19.92 11.86 4.87
CA ALA A 335 -19.79 11.08 6.10
C ALA A 335 -18.71 9.99 6.00
N GLU A 336 -18.45 9.47 4.80
CA GLU A 336 -17.36 8.50 4.55
C GLU A 336 -15.98 9.17 4.42
N ARG A 337 -15.91 10.50 4.22
CA ARG A 337 -14.65 11.26 4.37
C ARG A 337 -14.21 11.37 5.82
N VAL A 338 -15.17 11.37 6.74
CA VAL A 338 -14.97 11.55 8.19
C VAL A 338 -14.96 10.20 8.89
N GLN A 339 -14.19 9.24 8.38
CA GLN A 339 -13.63 8.25 9.30
C GLN A 339 -12.58 9.02 10.09
N PRO A 340 -12.67 9.06 11.44
CA PRO A 340 -11.71 9.83 12.22
C PRO A 340 -10.32 9.39 11.78
N GLU A 341 -9.46 10.38 11.47
CA GLU A 341 -8.04 10.11 11.43
C GLU A 341 -7.74 9.25 12.66
N PHE A 342 -6.95 8.20 12.50
CA PHE A 342 -6.27 7.63 13.65
C PHE A 342 -5.38 8.76 14.18
N VAL A 343 -5.97 9.60 15.04
CA VAL A 343 -5.28 10.36 16.05
C VAL A 343 -4.41 9.31 16.70
N LEU A 344 -3.09 9.48 16.63
CA LEU A 344 -2.17 8.74 17.47
C LEU A 344 -2.72 8.88 18.90
N ALA A 345 -3.39 7.84 19.39
CA ALA A 345 -4.38 8.01 20.46
C ALA A 345 -3.70 8.41 21.76
N SER A 346 -3.82 9.69 22.13
CA SER A 346 -3.72 10.15 23.51
C SER A 346 -5.10 10.05 24.14
N ALA A 347 -5.37 8.97 24.86
CA ALA A 347 -6.66 8.77 25.51
C ALA A 347 -6.85 9.72 26.70
N GLU A 348 -7.98 10.43 26.71
CA GLU A 348 -8.53 11.15 27.85
C GLU A 348 -8.80 10.17 29.01
N THR A 349 -8.45 10.58 30.23
CA THR A 349 -8.72 9.85 31.46
C THR A 349 -10.06 10.28 32.04
N GLU A 350 -11.00 9.35 32.16
CA GLU A 350 -12.11 9.48 33.11
C GLU A 350 -11.54 9.37 34.54
N GLU A 351 -11.76 10.43 35.31
CA GLU A 351 -11.56 10.44 36.75
C GLU A 351 -12.53 9.45 37.41
N ILE A 352 -11.99 8.50 38.17
CA ILE A 352 -12.72 7.89 39.28
C ILE A 352 -11.82 8.05 40.51
N VAL A 353 -12.19 9.05 41.31
CA VAL A 353 -11.77 9.20 42.70
C VAL A 353 -12.63 8.24 43.51
N ASP A 354 -12.02 7.41 44.37
CA ASP A 354 -12.51 7.22 45.73
C ASP A 354 -11.52 6.48 46.64
N ALA A 355 -11.34 7.09 47.82
CA ALA A 355 -10.88 6.65 49.15
C ALA A 355 -9.75 5.62 49.31
#